data_AF-A0A3P5XQT3-F1
#
_entry.id   AF-A0A3P5XQT3-F1
#
_cell.length_a   1.000
_cell.length_b   1.000
_cell.length_c   1.000
_cell.angle_alpha   90.00
_cell.angle_beta   90.00
_cell.angle_gamma   90.00
#
_symmetry.space_group_name_H-M   'P 1'
#
loop_
_entity.id
_entity.type
_entity.pdbx_description
1 polymer ?
#
loop_
_entity_poly.entity_id
_entity_poly.type
_entity_poly.pdbx_seq_one_letter_code
_entity_poly.pdbx_strand_id
1 'polypeptide(L)' 'MVAVTSTVAKAIRRKQADNMLTNQVAAKQIGINPITYRKVIQGGEVKNGIYHKVMEWLAEDY' A
#
# COMPACT_ATOMS: atom_id res chain seq x y z
N MET A 1 -11.29 5.79 -10.04
CA MET A 1 -9.82 5.80 -9.88
C MET A 1 -9.54 6.82 -8.78
N VAL A 2 -8.66 6.49 -7.84
CA VAL A 2 -8.30 7.38 -6.73
C VAL A 2 -6.77 7.45 -6.68
N ALA A 3 -6.24 8.64 -6.37
CA ALA A 3 -4.81 8.86 -6.27
C ALA A 3 -4.28 8.43 -4.89
N VAL A 4 -3.28 7.56 -4.90
CA VAL A 4 -2.37 7.39 -3.76
C VAL A 4 -1.42 8.58 -3.75
N THR A 5 -1.60 9.48 -2.80
CA THR A 5 -0.74 10.67 -2.66
C THR A 5 0.66 10.26 -2.20
N SER A 6 1.65 11.13 -2.41
CA SER A 6 3.02 10.92 -1.94
C SER A 6 3.10 10.70 -0.43
N THR A 7 2.23 11.36 0.33
CA THR A 7 2.10 11.18 1.79
C THR A 7 1.66 9.77 2.15
N VAL A 8 0.59 9.27 1.51
CA VAL A 8 0.08 7.90 1.74
C VAL A 8 1.13 6.87 1.31
N ALA A 9 1.74 7.05 0.13
CA ALA A 9 2.81 6.17 -0.36
C ALA A 9 4.02 6.12 0.61
N LYS A 10 4.36 7.25 1.24
CA LYS A 10 5.43 7.32 2.25
C LYS A 10 5.03 6.59 3.54
N ALA A 11 3.79 6.72 4.00
CA ALA A 11 3.30 6.02 5.18
C ALA A 11 3.33 4.49 4.98
N ILE A 12 2.92 4.01 3.81
CA ILE A 12 2.96 2.58 3.46
C ILE A 12 4.38 2.04 3.48
N ARG A 13 5.34 2.79 2.90
CA ARG A 13 6.76 2.40 2.92
C ARG A 13 7.35 2.34 4.33
N ARG A 14 6.89 3.22 5.23
CA ARG A 14 7.29 3.20 6.65
C ARG A 14 6.73 1.97 7.36
N LYS A 15 5.42 1.74 7.29
CA LYS A 15 4.80 0.53 7.87
C LYS A 15 5.43 -0.75 7.34
N GLN A 16 5.77 -0.79 6.06
CA GLN A 16 6.50 -1.91 5.47
C GLN A 16 7.89 -2.10 6.12
N ALA A 17 8.66 -1.01 6.27
CA ALA A 17 10.00 -1.04 6.85
C ALA A 17 9.98 -1.38 8.35
N ASP A 18 9.04 -0.79 9.09
CA ASP A 18 8.86 -1.01 10.53
C ASP A 18 8.57 -2.49 10.83
N ASN A 19 7.81 -3.15 9.95
CA ASN A 19 7.50 -4.58 10.03
C ASN A 19 8.51 -5.48 9.30
N MET A 20 9.61 -4.94 8.77
CA MET A 20 10.64 -5.65 8.01
C MET A 20 10.09 -6.50 6.84
N LEU A 21 9.04 -6.02 6.17
CA LEU A 21 8.35 -6.77 5.12
C LEU A 21 8.99 -6.59 3.74
N THR A 22 9.05 -7.66 2.96
CA THR A 22 9.33 -7.54 1.52
C THR A 22 8.09 -7.03 0.78
N ASN A 23 8.28 -6.46 -0.43
CA ASN A 23 7.16 -6.02 -1.27
C ASN A 23 6.15 -7.15 -1.57
N GLN A 24 6.62 -8.40 -1.67
CA GLN A 24 5.75 -9.55 -1.90
C GLN A 24 4.87 -9.84 -0.69
N VAL A 25 5.45 -9.79 0.52
CA VAL A 25 4.71 -10.05 1.76
C VAL A 25 3.71 -8.94 2.05
N ALA A 26 4.12 -7.67 1.92
CA ALA A 26 3.20 -6.55 2.11
C ALA A 26 2.03 -6.58 1.11
N ALA A 27 2.30 -6.86 -0.17
CA ALA A 27 1.25 -7.03 -1.17
C ALA A 27 0.29 -8.17 -0.84
N LYS A 28 0.81 -9.29 -0.32
CA LYS A 28 0.01 -10.44 0.12
C LYS A 28 -0.89 -10.07 1.31
N GLN A 29 -0.38 -9.36 2.30
CA GLN A 29 -1.16 -8.89 3.45
C GLN A 29 -2.30 -7.96 3.03
N ILE A 30 -2.02 -7.01 2.13
CA ILE A 30 -3.03 -6.09 1.57
C ILE A 30 -4.03 -6.82 0.64
N GLY A 31 -3.70 -8.04 0.18
CA GLY A 31 -4.52 -8.79 -0.78
C GLY A 31 -4.52 -8.18 -2.18
N ILE A 32 -3.35 -7.71 -2.66
CA ILE A 32 -3.13 -7.16 -4.01
C ILE A 32 -1.93 -7.83 -4.70
N ASN A 33 -1.82 -7.65 -6.02
CA ASN A 33 -0.68 -8.15 -6.78
C ASN A 33 0.60 -7.36 -6.43
N PRO A 34 1.77 -8.00 -6.29
CA PRO A 34 3.06 -7.32 -6.03
C PRO A 34 3.45 -6.24 -7.06
N ILE A 35 3.03 -6.38 -8.33
CA ILE A 35 3.22 -5.36 -9.37
C ILE A 35 2.39 -4.11 -9.04
N THR A 36 1.14 -4.30 -8.60
CA THR A 36 0.28 -3.20 -8.14
C THR A 36 0.85 -2.52 -6.90
N TYR A 37 1.39 -3.30 -5.97
CA TYR A 37 2.03 -2.76 -4.77
C TYR A 37 3.19 -1.79 -5.09
N ARG A 38 4.02 -2.12 -6.09
CA ARG A 38 5.09 -1.21 -6.54
C ARG A 38 4.56 0.15 -6.99
N LYS A 39 3.41 0.19 -7.66
CA LYS A 39 2.75 1.46 -8.04
C LYS A 39 2.24 2.21 -6.81
N VAL A 40 1.64 1.50 -5.85
CA VAL A 40 1.13 2.08 -4.61
C VAL A 40 2.23 2.80 -3.82
N ILE A 41 3.40 2.16 -3.63
CA ILE A 41 4.52 2.76 -2.86
C ILE A 41 5.26 3.89 -3.60
N GLN A 42 5.06 4.01 -4.91
CA GLN A 42 5.54 5.13 -5.73
C GLN A 42 4.53 6.30 -5.75
N GLY A 43 3.25 6.01 -5.49
CA GLY A 43 2.14 6.96 -5.65
C GLY A 43 1.54 6.92 -7.06
N GLY A 44 0.38 7.57 -7.23
CA GLY A 44 -0.35 7.64 -8.50
C GLY A 44 -1.74 7.02 -8.42
N GLU A 45 -2.38 6.86 -9.58
CA GLU A 45 -3.79 6.41 -9.64
C GLU A 45 -3.95 4.90 -9.56
N VAL A 46 -4.89 4.47 -8.73
CA VAL A 46 -5.29 3.07 -8.58
C VAL A 46 -6.81 2.93 -8.61
N LYS A 47 -7.30 1.70 -8.81
CA LYS A 47 -8.74 1.41 -8.71
C LYS A 47 -9.20 1.61 -7.26
N ASN A 48 -10.44 2.07 -7.08
CA ASN A 48 -10.98 2.38 -5.75
C ASN A 48 -10.89 1.19 -4.78
N GLY A 49 -11.14 -0.04 -5.25
CA GLY A 49 -11.00 -1.23 -4.41
C GLY A 49 -9.57 -1.51 -3.94
N ILE A 50 -8.55 -1.18 -4.74
CA ILE A 50 -7.15 -1.27 -4.32
C ILE A 50 -6.84 -0.19 -3.29
N TYR A 51 -7.33 1.03 -3.52
CA TYR A 51 -7.15 2.14 -2.58
C TYR A 51 -7.74 1.79 -1.21
N HIS A 52 -8.95 1.24 -1.17
CA HIS A 52 -9.61 0.86 0.08
C HIS A 52 -8.80 -0.17 0.87
N LYS A 53 -8.42 -1.29 0.23
CA LYS A 53 -7.58 -2.33 0.85
C LYS A 53 -6.26 -1.79 1.41
N VAL A 54 -5.61 -0.89 0.66
CA VAL A 54 -4.36 -0.26 1.08
C VAL A 54 -4.56 0.62 2.32
N MET A 55 -5.66 1.38 2.36
CA MET A 55 -5.98 2.25 3.49
C MET A 55 -6.42 1.45 4.72
N GLU A 56 -7.19 0.37 4.55
CA GLU A 56 -7.54 -0.58 5.62
C GLU A 56 -6.27 -1.18 6.23
N TRP A 57 -5.38 -1.73 5.40
CA TRP A 57 -4.10 -2.26 5.89
C TRP A 57 -3.25 -1.19 6.58
N LEU A 58 -3.27 0.07 6.11
CA LEU A 58 -2.54 1.14 6.78
C LEU A 58 -3.17 1.50 8.15
N ALA A 59 -4.48 1.35 8.30
CA ALA A 59 -5.22 1.66 9.53
C ALA A 59 -5.15 0.54 10.59
N GLU A 60 -4.87 -0.71 10.21
CA GLU A 60 -4.81 -1.87 11.13
C GLU A 60 -3.80 -1.76 12.30
N ASP A 61 -2.95 -0.72 12.35
CA ASP A 61 -2.07 -0.47 13.50
C ASP A 61 -2.71 0.42 14.60
N TYR A 62 -3.97 0.84 14.43
CA TYR A 62 -4.73 1.69 15.37
C TYR A 62 -5.92 0.96 16.00
#